data_AF-A0A1H4AGP4-F1
#
_entry.id   AF-A0A1H4AGP4-F1
#
_cell.length_a   1.000
_cell.length_b   1.000
_cell.length_c   1.000
_cell.angle_alpha   90.00
_cell.angle_beta   90.00
_cell.angle_gamma   90.00
#
_symmetry.space_group_name_H-M   'P 1'
#
loop_
_entity.id
_entity.type
_entity.pdbx_description
1 polymer ?
#
loop_
_entity_poly.entity_id
_entity_poly.type
_entity_poly.pdbx_seq_one_letter_code
_entity_poly.pdbx_strand_id
1 'polypeptide(L)'
;MWRSGSDSSQDRTTVVCIACGSSLLRSEAREYDKEGDRWSRHGKEFEHLCKECYRTLCHQPRDELESLLVDIGEGETLSQGAFLERYYSTVEDRYGSPEEPES
;
A
#
# COMPACT_ATOMS: atom_id res chain seq x y z
N MET A 1 23.92 28.77 -23.25
CA MET A 1 24.60 28.24 -22.05
C MET A 1 23.53 27.99 -21.00
N TRP A 2 23.05 26.75 -20.88
CA TRP A 2 21.99 26.40 -19.93
C TRP A 2 22.64 26.04 -18.60
N ARG A 3 22.26 26.74 -17.52
CA ARG A 3 22.80 26.51 -16.18
C ARG A 3 22.03 25.39 -15.51
N SER A 4 22.56 24.18 -15.61
CA SER A 4 22.21 23.05 -14.76
C SER A 4 22.66 23.37 -13.33
N GLY A 5 21.73 23.79 -12.48
CA GLY A 5 22.06 24.17 -11.12
C GLY A 5 20.86 24.04 -10.20
N SER A 6 20.58 22.80 -9.75
CA SER A 6 19.98 22.48 -8.43
C SER A 6 19.56 21.00 -8.27
N ASP A 7 20.18 20.04 -8.98
CA ASP A 7 19.72 18.63 -8.94
C ASP A 7 20.59 17.69 -8.07
N SER A 8 21.64 18.19 -7.41
CA SER A 8 22.60 17.33 -6.70
C SER A 8 22.33 17.13 -5.20
N SER A 9 21.31 17.78 -4.63
CA SER A 9 21.04 17.71 -3.19
C SER A 9 19.91 16.77 -2.80
N GLN A 10 18.94 16.51 -3.69
CA GLN A 10 17.86 15.54 -3.44
C GLN A 10 18.32 14.08 -3.57
N ASP A 11 19.41 13.85 -4.32
CA ASP A 11 20.02 12.53 -4.50
C ASP A 11 20.73 11.99 -3.25
N ARG A 12 20.97 12.84 -2.24
CA ARG A 12 21.58 12.46 -0.96
C ARG A 12 20.59 12.31 0.18
N THR A 13 19.30 12.58 -0.06
CA THR A 13 18.27 12.40 0.96
C THR A 13 18.03 10.91 1.14
N THR A 14 18.09 10.43 2.36
CA THR A 14 17.78 9.04 2.69
C THR A 14 16.36 8.94 3.24
N VAL A 15 15.64 7.90 2.84
CA VAL A 15 14.29 7.56 3.33
C VAL A 15 14.30 6.15 3.90
N VAL A 16 13.27 5.80 4.66
CA VAL A 16 13.11 4.47 5.27
C VAL A 16 12.02 3.70 4.53
N CYS A 17 12.32 2.46 4.15
CA CYS A 17 11.32 1.54 3.62
C CYS A 17 10.31 1.19 4.72
N ILE A 18 9.03 1.53 4.55
CA ILE A 18 7.99 1.25 5.56
C ILE A 18 7.76 -0.25 5.80
N ALA A 19 8.12 -1.11 4.83
CA ALA A 19 7.90 -2.55 4.92
C ALA A 19 9.03 -3.28 5.65
N CYS A 20 10.29 -2.98 5.34
CA CYS A 20 11.45 -3.71 5.88
C CYS A 20 12.34 -2.87 6.80
N GLY A 21 12.06 -1.58 6.97
CA GLY A 21 12.84 -0.66 7.79
C GLY A 21 14.22 -0.29 7.25
N SER A 22 14.60 -0.78 6.07
CA SER A 22 15.90 -0.46 5.47
C SER A 22 15.97 1.02 5.07
N SER A 23 17.14 1.62 5.28
CA SER A 23 17.45 2.99 4.89
C SER A 23 18.02 3.01 3.48
N LEU A 24 17.48 3.82 2.58
CA LEU A 24 17.81 3.85 1.16
C LEU A 24 17.78 5.26 0.59
N LEU A 25 18.53 5.50 -0.49
CA LEU A 25 18.50 6.79 -1.17
C LEU A 25 17.10 7.07 -1.70
N ARG A 26 16.66 8.32 -1.58
CA ARG A 26 15.35 8.77 -2.07
C ARG A 26 15.19 8.49 -3.56
N SER A 27 16.27 8.59 -4.34
CA SER A 27 16.28 8.27 -5.78
C SER A 27 16.11 6.79 -6.11
N GLU A 28 16.41 5.89 -5.16
CA GLU A 28 16.23 4.44 -5.34
C GLU A 28 14.89 3.93 -4.80
N ALA A 29 14.20 4.74 -3.98
CA ALA A 29 12.92 4.39 -3.38
C ALA A 29 11.75 4.42 -4.39
N ARG A 30 10.66 3.75 -4.03
CA ARG A 30 9.35 3.85 -4.69
C ARG A 30 8.39 4.57 -3.75
N GLU A 31 7.68 5.56 -4.27
CA GLU A 31 6.59 6.20 -3.55
C GLU A 31 5.43 5.22 -3.40
N TYR A 32 4.91 5.11 -2.19
CA TYR A 32 3.73 4.34 -1.85
C TYR A 32 2.60 5.32 -1.56
N ASP A 33 1.57 5.30 -2.41
CA ASP A 33 0.30 5.98 -2.17
C ASP A 33 -0.66 4.97 -1.54
N LYS A 34 -0.99 5.15 -0.26
CA LYS A 34 -1.91 4.27 0.46
C LYS A 34 -3.35 4.35 -0.09
N GLU A 35 -3.71 5.47 -0.74
CA GLU A 35 -5.02 5.71 -1.35
C GLU A 35 -5.06 5.27 -2.82
N GLY A 36 -3.94 4.87 -3.41
CA GLY A 36 -3.89 4.36 -4.80
C GLY A 36 -4.09 5.41 -5.91
N ASP A 37 -4.27 6.69 -5.59
CA ASP A 37 -4.45 7.76 -6.58
C ASP A 37 -3.10 8.25 -7.16
N ARG A 38 -2.70 7.58 -8.25
CA ARG A 38 -1.48 7.84 -9.00
C ARG A 38 -1.46 9.20 -9.73
N TRP A 39 -2.59 9.89 -9.87
CA TRP A 39 -2.72 11.03 -10.77
C TRP A 39 -2.56 12.38 -10.07
N SER A 40 -3.03 12.51 -8.82
CA SER A 40 -2.86 13.74 -8.03
C SER A 40 -1.70 13.62 -7.03
N ARG A 41 -0.68 14.48 -7.18
CA ARG A 41 0.45 14.59 -6.24
C ARG A 41 0.39 15.82 -5.35
N HIS A 42 -0.49 16.78 -5.65
CA HIS A 42 -0.48 18.08 -4.97
C HIS A 42 -1.03 17.93 -3.55
N GLY A 43 -0.23 18.32 -2.56
CA GLY A 43 -0.61 18.26 -1.14
C GLY A 43 -0.55 16.86 -0.50
N LYS A 44 0.03 15.87 -1.19
CA LYS A 44 0.22 14.52 -0.65
C LYS A 44 1.65 14.33 -0.15
N GLU A 45 1.77 13.71 1.02
CA GLU A 45 3.01 13.13 1.51
C GLU A 45 3.02 11.64 1.19
N PHE A 46 4.12 11.15 0.62
CA PHE A 46 4.27 9.75 0.23
C PHE A 46 5.15 8.99 1.20
N GLU A 47 4.75 7.76 1.50
CA GLU A 47 5.63 6.79 2.15
C GLU A 47 6.55 6.14 1.11
N HIS A 48 7.61 5.47 1.57
CA HIS A 48 8.65 4.96 0.68
C HIS A 48 8.85 3.46 0.87
N LEU A 49 9.09 2.77 -0.25
CA LEU A 49 9.40 1.34 -0.31
C LEU A 49 10.71 1.11 -1.05
N CYS A 50 11.48 0.11 -0.64
CA CYS A 50 12.57 -0.40 -1.46
C CYS A 50 12.01 -1.16 -2.67
N LYS A 51 12.82 -1.29 -3.73
CA LYS A 51 12.42 -1.95 -4.98
C LYS A 51 11.89 -3.37 -4.76
N GLU A 52 12.51 -4.12 -3.87
CA GLU A 52 12.11 -5.51 -3.61
C GLU A 52 10.77 -5.59 -2.88
N CYS A 53 10.57 -4.81 -1.80
CA CYS A 53 9.27 -4.75 -1.11
C CYS A 53 8.14 -4.23 -2.00
N TYR A 54 8.43 -3.26 -2.86
CA TYR A 54 7.44 -2.74 -3.80
C TYR A 54 6.97 -3.82 -4.79
N ARG A 55 7.89 -4.68 -5.28
CA ARG A 55 7.55 -5.76 -6.24
C ARG A 55 6.66 -6.84 -5.64
N THR A 56 6.73 -7.06 -4.33
CA THR A 56 5.91 -8.05 -3.63
C THR A 56 4.56 -7.49 -3.17
N LEU A 57 4.31 -6.20 -3.38
CA LEU A 57 3.12 -5.54 -2.88
C LEU A 57 1.90 -5.90 -3.72
N CYS A 58 0.76 -6.12 -3.07
CA CYS A 58 -0.52 -6.21 -3.75
C CYS A 58 -0.91 -4.81 -4.28
N HIS A 59 -1.03 -4.69 -5.60
CA HIS A 59 -1.44 -3.46 -6.29
C HIS A 59 -2.95 -3.37 -6.54
N GLN A 60 -3.74 -4.26 -5.93
CA GLN A 60 -5.19 -4.16 -6.01
C GLN A 60 -5.66 -2.90 -5.27
N PRO A 61 -6.68 -2.19 -5.79
CA PRO A 61 -7.32 -1.10 -5.07
C PRO A 61 -7.74 -1.55 -3.66
N ARG A 62 -7.59 -0.66 -2.68
CA ARG A 62 -7.93 -0.93 -1.27
C ARG A 62 -9.17 -0.16 -0.81
N ASP A 63 -9.93 0.38 -1.75
CA ASP A 63 -11.17 1.08 -1.44
C ASP A 63 -12.07 0.19 -0.57
N GLU A 64 -12.62 0.78 0.50
CA GLU A 64 -13.49 0.13 1.48
C GLU A 64 -12.84 -0.99 2.34
N LEU A 65 -11.63 -1.45 2.02
CA LEU A 65 -10.99 -2.59 2.70
C LEU A 65 -10.75 -2.32 4.20
N GLU A 66 -10.22 -1.15 4.55
CA GLU A 66 -9.96 -0.82 5.95
C GLU A 66 -11.26 -0.76 6.77
N SER A 67 -12.29 -0.08 6.25
CA SER A 67 -13.61 -0.03 6.87
C SER A 67 -14.21 -1.42 7.05
N LEU A 68 -14.14 -2.26 6.02
CA LEU A 68 -14.59 -3.66 6.10
C LEU A 68 -13.86 -4.45 7.19
N LEU A 69 -12.53 -4.34 7.28
CA LEU A 69 -11.74 -5.06 8.28
C LEU A 69 -12.05 -4.58 9.70
N VAL A 70 -12.26 -3.28 9.88
CA VAL A 70 -12.71 -2.70 11.16
C VAL A 70 -14.09 -3.25 11.52
N ASP A 71 -15.08 -3.16 10.63
CA ASP A 71 -16.44 -3.66 10.85
C ASP A 71 -16.46 -5.14 11.27
N ILE A 72 -15.62 -5.98 10.65
CA ILE A 72 -15.51 -7.41 10.96
C ILE A 72 -14.92 -7.64 12.35
N GLY A 73 -13.88 -6.85 12.69
CA GLY A 73 -13.11 -6.94 13.92
C GLY A 73 -13.70 -6.17 15.10
N GLU A 74 -14.74 -5.37 14.89
CA GLU A 74 -15.43 -4.66 15.96
C GLU A 74 -16.07 -5.65 16.95
N GLY A 75 -15.77 -5.47 18.24
CA GLY A 75 -16.28 -6.29 19.33
C GLY A 75 -15.20 -7.06 20.09
N GLU A 76 -15.49 -8.32 20.43
CA GLU A 76 -14.59 -9.19 21.20
C GLU A 76 -13.37 -9.62 20.38
N THR A 77 -12.26 -9.93 21.08
CA THR A 77 -11.06 -10.49 20.46
C THR A 77 -11.39 -11.80 19.73
N LEU A 78 -11.53 -11.73 18.41
CA LEU A 78 -11.74 -12.91 17.58
C LEU A 78 -10.46 -13.72 17.46
N SER A 79 -10.60 -15.05 17.42
CA SER A 79 -9.52 -15.90 16.92
C SER A 79 -9.29 -15.60 15.43
N GLN A 80 -8.06 -15.84 14.96
CA GLN A 80 -7.74 -15.65 13.54
C GLN A 80 -8.70 -16.43 12.62
N GLY A 81 -9.08 -17.65 12.99
CA GLY A 81 -10.02 -18.46 12.21
C GLY A 81 -11.41 -17.83 12.12
N ALA A 82 -11.96 -17.37 13.25
CA ALA A 82 -13.27 -16.72 13.28
C ALA A 82 -13.29 -15.38 12.51
N PHE A 83 -12.18 -14.63 12.56
CA PHE A 83 -12.03 -13.41 11.77
C PHE A 83 -12.06 -13.70 10.27
N LEU A 84 -11.29 -14.70 9.82
CA LEU A 84 -11.23 -15.09 8.41
C LEU A 84 -12.57 -15.61 7.90
N GLU A 85 -13.27 -16.44 8.67
CA GLU A 85 -14.60 -16.94 8.30
C GLU A 85 -15.59 -15.80 8.08
N ARG A 86 -15.65 -14.83 9.02
CA ARG A 86 -16.50 -13.65 8.89
C ARG A 86 -16.10 -12.78 7.70
N TYR A 87 -14.80 -12.61 7.45
CA TYR A 87 -14.31 -11.88 6.29
C TYR A 87 -14.77 -12.51 4.97
N TYR A 88 -14.54 -13.81 4.79
CA TYR A 88 -14.95 -14.50 3.56
C TYR A 88 -16.47 -14.44 3.36
N SER A 89 -17.26 -14.70 4.40
CA SER A 89 -18.73 -14.57 4.32
C SER A 89 -19.15 -13.15 3.92
N THR A 90 -18.56 -12.11 4.53
CA THR A 90 -18.94 -10.72 4.25
C THR A 90 -18.55 -10.31 2.83
N VAL A 91 -17.39 -10.76 2.34
CA VAL A 91 -16.94 -10.52 0.96
C VAL A 91 -17.86 -11.23 -0.02
N GLU A 92 -18.21 -12.49 0.22
CA GLU A 92 -19.13 -13.26 -0.62
C GLU A 92 -20.53 -12.63 -0.64
N ASP A 93 -21.04 -12.18 0.51
CA ASP A 93 -22.33 -11.50 0.61
C ASP A 93 -22.36 -10.15 -0.12
N ARG A 94 -21.27 -9.37 -0.08
CA ARG A 94 -21.20 -8.03 -0.69
C ARG A 94 -20.84 -8.04 -2.18
N TYR A 95 -19.91 -8.91 -2.57
CA TYR A 95 -19.29 -8.87 -3.90
C TYR A 95 -19.50 -10.15 -4.71
N GLY A 96 -20.10 -11.19 -4.13
CA GLY A 96 -20.23 -12.51 -4.74
C GLY A 96 -18.98 -13.38 -4.53
N SER A 97 -19.08 -14.65 -4.92
CA SER A 97 -17.94 -15.57 -4.88
C SER A 97 -16.86 -15.08 -5.87
N PRO A 98 -15.58 -14.99 -5.46
CA PRO A 98 -14.52 -14.64 -6.39
C PRO A 98 -14.45 -15.73 -7.46
N GLU A 99 -14.82 -15.40 -8.70
CA GLU A 99 -14.67 -16.32 -9.82
C GLU A 99 -13.18 -16.73 -9.93
N GLU A 100 -12.91 -18.05 -9.98
CA GLU A 100 -11.55 -18.52 -10.22
C GLU A 100 -11.10 -18.00 -11.61
N PRO A 101 -9.89 -17.43 -11.74
CA PRO A 101 -9.41 -17.00 -13.04
C PRO A 101 -9.37 -18.21 -13.97
N GLU A 102 -10.09 -18.12 -15.11
CA GLU A 102 -9.98 -19.09 -16.18
C GLU A 102 -8.50 -19.25 -16.56
N SER A 103 -8.02 -20.50 -16.46
CA SER A 103 -6.61 -20.88 -16.65
C SER A 103 -6.09 -20.69 -18.08
#